data_AF-X0RVL6-F1
#
_entry.id   AF-X0RVL6-F1
#
_cell.length_a   1.000
_cell.length_b   1.000
_cell.length_c   1.000
_cell.angle_alpha   90.00
_cell.angle_beta   90.00
_cell.angle_gamma   90.00
#
_symmetry.space_group_name_H-M   'P 1'
#
loop_
_entity.id
_entity.type
_entity.pdbx_description
1 polymer ?
#
loop_
_entity_poly.entity_id
_entity_poly.type
_entity_poly.pdbx_seq_one_letter_code
_entity_poly.pdbx_strand_id
1 'polypeptide(L)'
;RTSRPIYAIVFLLPFIVFYELGTILINTDLLRHYWQGRVVAFSWVQEFLAHIGFGSKFAWAATPLAVVVILIALQLASRKQWRFWFGDILPMAVECILLAVPLIVLSMFLSGSGQRQGDINEFANSAVQIQADAVLSCSSVANDGSPAPLLPSEEGKGAEDSGDEGKWQGLLANIVTGIGAGIYEELIFRLILIIGLMMLFQDVLRLGHKSSIILSVLISAALFSAYHHIVYLEGRFIQSTPFNWTEFGFRTIAGIYFAVLFAIRGFGITAGAHAFYDIIAVSMNALFIR
;
A
#
# COMPACT_ATOMS: atom_id res chain seq x y z
N ARG A 1 8.51 9.67 21.14
CA ARG A 1 7.43 9.07 21.96
C ARG A 1 6.43 8.28 21.12
N THR A 2 6.05 8.83 19.96
CA THR A 2 5.17 8.26 18.94
C THR A 2 5.73 7.02 18.25
N SER A 3 7.04 6.77 18.32
CA SER A 3 7.70 5.55 17.82
C SER A 3 7.46 4.28 18.65
N ARG A 4 6.68 4.36 19.74
CA ARG A 4 6.36 3.20 20.58
C ARG A 4 5.22 2.39 19.94
N PRO A 5 5.25 1.04 20.01
CA PRO A 5 4.20 0.21 19.44
C PRO A 5 2.78 0.56 19.93
N ILE A 6 2.62 0.97 21.20
CA ILE A 6 1.31 1.41 21.71
C ILE A 6 0.70 2.59 20.94
N TYR A 7 1.51 3.56 20.49
CA TYR A 7 1.02 4.67 19.67
C TYR A 7 0.64 4.17 18.27
N ALA A 8 1.41 3.24 17.70
CA ALA A 8 1.08 2.63 16.41
C ALA A 8 -0.25 1.84 16.47
N ILE A 9 -0.51 1.09 17.54
CA ILE A 9 -1.77 0.37 17.73
C ILE A 9 -2.94 1.36 17.74
N VAL A 10 -2.91 2.35 18.63
CA VAL A 10 -4.04 3.29 18.77
C VAL A 10 -4.22 4.13 17.52
N PHE A 11 -3.14 4.52 16.86
CA PHE A 11 -3.18 5.32 15.64
C PHE A 11 -3.71 4.55 14.43
N LEU A 12 -3.31 3.29 14.26
CA LEU A 12 -3.71 2.47 13.09
C LEU A 12 -5.03 1.73 13.29
N LEU A 13 -5.51 1.55 14.53
CA LEU A 13 -6.75 0.82 14.80
C LEU A 13 -7.97 1.38 14.04
N PRO A 14 -8.21 2.71 13.98
CA PRO A 14 -9.28 3.26 13.15
C PRO A 14 -9.12 2.92 11.66
N PHE A 15 -7.89 2.92 11.13
CA PHE A 15 -7.60 2.59 9.74
C PHE A 15 -7.85 1.10 9.45
N ILE A 16 -7.46 0.20 10.36
CA ILE A 16 -7.73 -1.24 10.26
C ILE A 16 -9.24 -1.49 10.28
N VAL A 17 -9.97 -0.87 11.21
CA VAL A 17 -11.43 -1.01 11.29
C VAL A 17 -12.10 -0.47 10.02
N PHE A 18 -11.66 0.69 9.52
CA PHE A 18 -12.18 1.26 8.28
C PHE A 18 -11.90 0.35 7.07
N TYR A 19 -10.70 -0.21 6.97
CA TYR A 19 -10.33 -1.17 5.94
C TYR A 19 -11.20 -2.43 5.99
N GLU A 20 -11.39 -3.03 7.16
CA GLU A 20 -12.18 -4.25 7.30
C GLU A 20 -13.67 -4.00 7.02
N LEU A 21 -14.25 -2.92 7.57
CA LEU A 21 -15.64 -2.56 7.27
C LEU A 21 -15.82 -2.19 5.79
N GLY A 22 -14.91 -1.40 5.22
CA GLY A 22 -14.95 -1.02 3.82
C GLY A 22 -14.87 -2.23 2.88
N THR A 23 -13.95 -3.16 3.14
CA THR A 23 -13.83 -4.38 2.32
C THR A 23 -15.02 -5.32 2.47
N ILE A 24 -15.74 -5.32 3.61
CA ILE A 24 -16.98 -6.08 3.80
C ILE A 24 -18.15 -5.41 3.07
N LEU A 25 -18.28 -4.08 3.21
CA LEU A 25 -19.38 -3.30 2.64
C LEU A 25 -19.32 -3.24 1.10
N ILE A 26 -18.12 -3.21 0.51
CA ILE A 26 -17.92 -3.15 -0.94
C ILE A 26 -17.85 -4.58 -1.55
N ASN A 27 -17.68 -5.62 -0.72
CA ASN A 27 -17.59 -7.03 -1.17
C ASN A 27 -18.84 -7.51 -1.92
N THR A 28 -19.97 -6.86 -1.69
CA THR A 28 -21.27 -7.36 -2.12
C THR A 28 -21.52 -7.20 -3.62
N ASP A 29 -20.98 -6.19 -4.31
CA ASP A 29 -21.35 -5.92 -5.72
C ASP A 29 -20.19 -5.53 -6.68
N LEU A 30 -19.04 -5.01 -6.21
CA LEU A 30 -18.02 -4.39 -7.10
C LEU A 30 -16.61 -4.98 -7.01
N LEU A 31 -16.17 -5.46 -5.84
CA LEU A 31 -14.77 -5.91 -5.62
C LEU A 31 -14.39 -7.23 -6.31
N ARG A 32 -15.37 -7.95 -6.88
CA ARG A 32 -15.11 -9.22 -7.58
C ARG A 32 -14.46 -9.02 -8.95
N HIS A 33 -14.63 -7.84 -9.57
CA HIS A 33 -14.15 -7.56 -10.93
C HIS A 33 -12.77 -6.89 -11.01
N TYR A 34 -12.34 -6.17 -9.97
CA TYR A 34 -11.14 -5.31 -10.00
C TYR A 34 -9.84 -5.95 -9.47
N TRP A 35 -9.75 -7.30 -9.41
CA TRP A 35 -8.72 -8.12 -8.74
C TRP A 35 -8.96 -8.31 -7.23
N GLN A 36 -9.55 -9.46 -6.88
CA GLN A 36 -9.54 -10.13 -5.56
C GLN A 36 -9.67 -9.25 -4.30
N GLY A 37 -10.44 -8.16 -4.37
CA GLY A 37 -11.08 -7.43 -3.26
C GLY A 37 -10.23 -6.94 -2.08
N ARG A 38 -8.93 -7.23 -2.04
CA ARG A 38 -8.03 -6.94 -0.93
C ARG A 38 -6.60 -6.77 -1.43
N VAL A 39 -5.83 -6.04 -0.63
CA VAL A 39 -4.41 -5.78 -0.87
C VAL A 39 -3.66 -7.10 -0.93
N VAL A 40 -2.79 -7.31 -1.92
CA VAL A 40 -2.10 -8.59 -2.08
C VAL A 40 -1.26 -8.95 -0.83
N ALA A 41 -0.75 -7.94 -0.09
CA ALA A 41 0.01 -8.14 1.14
C ALA A 41 -0.89 -8.73 2.25
N PHE A 42 -2.16 -8.33 2.29
CA PHE A 42 -3.15 -8.98 3.15
C PHE A 42 -3.26 -10.47 2.82
N SER A 43 -3.33 -10.83 1.53
CA SER A 43 -3.43 -12.22 1.09
C SER A 43 -2.21 -13.05 1.51
N TRP A 44 -1.00 -12.48 1.47
CA TRP A 44 0.21 -13.16 1.96
C TRP A 44 0.15 -13.45 3.46
N VAL A 45 -0.33 -12.50 4.27
CA VAL A 45 -0.50 -12.74 5.71
C VAL A 45 -1.56 -13.81 5.96
N GLN A 46 -2.69 -13.76 5.23
CA GLN A 46 -3.75 -14.75 5.35
C GLN A 46 -3.27 -16.15 4.94
N GLU A 47 -2.56 -16.26 3.83
CA GLU A 47 -2.00 -17.52 3.33
C GLU A 47 -1.00 -18.09 4.32
N PHE A 48 -0.11 -17.27 4.88
CA PHE A 48 0.82 -17.68 5.93
C PHE A 48 0.10 -18.20 7.19
N LEU A 49 -0.95 -17.51 7.65
CA LEU A 49 -1.75 -17.97 8.79
C LEU A 49 -2.45 -19.30 8.48
N ALA A 50 -2.97 -19.46 7.26
CA ALA A 50 -3.56 -20.71 6.82
C ALA A 50 -2.54 -21.86 6.82
N HIS A 51 -1.30 -21.60 6.39
CA HIS A 51 -0.20 -22.57 6.42
C HIS A 51 0.20 -23.00 7.84
N ILE A 52 0.08 -22.11 8.84
CA ILE A 52 0.34 -22.43 10.25
C ILE A 52 -0.79 -23.31 10.86
N GLY A 53 -1.91 -23.48 10.15
CA GLY A 53 -3.01 -24.36 10.55
C GLY A 53 -4.29 -23.62 10.96
N PHE A 54 -4.39 -22.30 10.74
CA PHE A 54 -5.67 -21.61 10.86
C PHE A 54 -6.57 -22.02 9.70
N GLY A 55 -7.78 -22.51 9.98
CA GLY A 55 -8.77 -22.77 8.93
C GLY A 55 -9.06 -21.49 8.13
N SER A 56 -9.40 -21.60 6.84
CA SER A 56 -9.59 -20.45 5.94
C SER A 56 -10.51 -19.36 6.50
N LYS A 57 -11.61 -19.75 7.16
CA LYS A 57 -12.54 -18.82 7.83
C LYS A 57 -11.91 -18.09 9.03
N PHE A 58 -11.05 -18.77 9.78
CA PHE A 58 -10.34 -18.17 10.92
C PHE A 58 -9.19 -17.29 10.44
N ALA A 59 -8.46 -17.70 9.39
CA ALA A 59 -7.39 -16.90 8.80
C ALA A 59 -7.91 -15.53 8.34
N TRP A 60 -9.11 -15.48 7.74
CA TRP A 60 -9.76 -14.23 7.35
C TRP A 60 -9.95 -13.24 8.51
N ALA A 61 -10.45 -13.70 9.66
CA ALA A 61 -10.59 -12.86 10.86
C ALA A 61 -9.24 -12.59 11.56
N ALA A 62 -8.28 -13.51 11.45
CA ALA A 62 -6.99 -13.41 12.10
C ALA A 62 -6.04 -12.43 11.41
N THR A 63 -6.14 -12.21 10.09
CA THR A 63 -5.26 -11.29 9.36
C THR A 63 -5.30 -9.85 9.87
N PRO A 64 -6.45 -9.17 10.07
CA PRO A 64 -6.46 -7.83 10.69
C PRO A 64 -5.98 -7.84 12.13
N LEU A 65 -6.27 -8.91 12.88
CA LEU A 65 -5.77 -9.08 14.23
C LEU A 65 -4.25 -9.28 14.28
N ALA A 66 -3.63 -9.85 13.24
CA ALA A 66 -2.20 -10.15 13.21
C ALA A 66 -1.36 -8.88 13.39
N VAL A 67 -1.72 -7.78 12.73
CA VAL A 67 -1.04 -6.47 12.90
C VAL A 67 -1.07 -6.04 14.37
N VAL A 68 -2.26 -6.07 14.97
CA VAL A 68 -2.46 -5.65 16.36
C VAL A 68 -1.71 -6.57 17.33
N VAL A 69 -1.79 -7.88 17.13
CA VAL A 69 -1.11 -8.90 17.95
C VAL A 69 0.40 -8.74 17.86
N ILE A 70 0.97 -8.56 16.66
CA ILE A 70 2.40 -8.33 16.46
C ILE A 70 2.84 -7.06 17.20
N LEU A 71 2.07 -5.96 17.08
CA LEU A 71 2.40 -4.72 17.77
C LEU A 71 2.27 -4.82 19.30
N ILE A 72 1.30 -5.59 19.81
CA ILE A 72 1.18 -5.89 21.25
C ILE A 72 2.39 -6.72 21.70
N ALA A 73 2.77 -7.76 20.94
CA ALA A 73 3.94 -8.56 21.24
C ALA A 73 5.22 -7.70 21.27
N LEU A 74 5.37 -6.76 20.33
CA LEU A 74 6.47 -5.80 20.32
C LEU A 74 6.40 -4.81 21.49
N GLN A 75 5.21 -4.39 21.91
CA GLN A 75 5.03 -3.54 23.10
C GLN A 75 5.48 -4.27 24.37
N LEU A 76 5.07 -5.54 24.51
CA LEU A 76 5.45 -6.42 25.62
C LEU A 76 6.97 -6.66 25.62
N ALA A 77 7.54 -7.02 24.46
CA ALA A 77 8.98 -7.24 24.30
C ALA A 77 9.80 -5.97 24.58
N SER A 78 9.28 -4.79 24.21
CA SER A 78 9.96 -3.50 24.42
C SER A 78 10.05 -3.08 25.89
N ARG A 79 9.24 -3.65 26.79
CA ARG A 79 9.09 -3.27 28.21
C ARG A 79 8.92 -1.76 28.44
N LYS A 80 8.43 -1.02 27.44
CA LYS A 80 8.21 0.43 27.53
C LYS A 80 6.91 0.70 28.28
N GLN A 81 6.84 1.86 28.95
CA GLN A 81 5.64 2.31 29.65
C GLN A 81 4.41 2.30 28.72
N TRP A 82 3.28 1.82 29.24
CA TRP A 82 1.97 1.78 28.57
C TRP A 82 1.23 3.14 28.60
N ARG A 83 1.95 4.21 28.94
CA ARG A 83 1.38 5.54 29.08
C ARG A 83 1.17 6.16 27.71
N PHE A 84 -0.09 6.41 27.39
CA PHE A 84 -0.57 6.94 26.13
C PHE A 84 -1.22 8.31 26.32
N TRP A 85 -1.01 9.22 25.38
CA TRP A 85 -1.59 10.57 25.38
C TRP A 85 -2.35 10.81 24.07
N PHE A 86 -3.66 10.97 24.15
CA PHE A 86 -4.52 11.14 22.97
C PHE A 86 -4.18 12.38 22.13
N GLY A 87 -3.68 13.44 22.75
CA GLY A 87 -3.28 14.67 22.06
C GLY A 87 -2.15 14.51 21.05
N ASP A 88 -1.44 13.38 21.03
CA ASP A 88 -0.39 13.11 20.05
C ASP A 88 -0.93 12.55 18.72
N ILE A 89 -2.15 12.03 18.68
CA ILE A 89 -2.72 11.38 17.49
C ILE A 89 -2.91 12.36 16.32
N LEU A 90 -3.40 13.57 16.59
CA LEU A 90 -3.58 14.58 15.54
C LEU A 90 -2.23 15.08 14.98
N PRO A 91 -1.22 15.44 15.81
CA PRO A 91 0.13 15.71 15.32
C PRO A 91 0.72 14.56 14.50
N MET A 92 0.48 13.30 14.89
CA MET A 92 0.94 12.14 14.10
C MET A 92 0.28 12.10 12.72
N ALA A 93 -1.04 12.36 12.62
CA ALA A 93 -1.72 12.41 11.33
C ALA A 93 -1.17 13.54 10.43
N VAL A 94 -0.99 14.74 10.99
CA VAL A 94 -0.40 15.87 10.26
C VAL A 94 1.02 15.54 9.80
N GLU A 95 1.83 14.93 10.66
CA GLU A 95 3.18 14.47 10.32
C GLU A 95 3.14 13.47 9.16
N CYS A 96 2.26 12.47 9.19
CA CYS A 96 2.12 11.50 8.10
C CYS A 96 1.73 12.17 6.77
N ILE A 97 0.81 13.14 6.79
CA ILE A 97 0.42 13.92 5.60
C ILE A 97 1.62 14.69 5.05
N LEU A 98 2.38 15.37 5.92
CA LEU A 98 3.58 16.12 5.51
C LEU A 98 4.67 15.18 4.96
N LEU A 99 4.82 13.99 5.53
CA LEU A 99 5.75 12.97 5.08
C LEU A 99 5.33 12.30 3.76
N ALA A 100 4.07 12.42 3.34
CA ALA A 100 3.63 11.98 2.02
C ALA A 100 4.03 12.97 0.90
N VAL A 101 4.16 14.27 1.22
CA VAL A 101 4.45 15.33 0.24
C VAL A 101 5.71 15.06 -0.60
N PRO A 102 6.87 14.65 -0.03
CA PRO A 102 8.05 14.36 -0.84
C PRO A 102 7.83 13.29 -1.90
N LEU A 103 7.02 12.28 -1.60
CA LEU A 103 6.70 11.21 -2.55
C LEU A 103 5.77 11.70 -3.66
N ILE A 104 4.79 12.56 -3.33
CA ILE A 104 3.92 13.19 -4.33
C ILE A 104 4.75 14.06 -5.28
N VAL A 105 5.64 14.89 -4.74
CA VAL A 105 6.53 15.74 -5.55
C VAL A 105 7.44 14.90 -6.44
N LEU A 106 8.02 13.82 -5.90
CA LEU A 106 8.84 12.89 -6.65
C LEU A 106 8.07 12.23 -7.79
N SER A 107 6.85 11.77 -7.52
CA SER A 107 5.95 11.17 -8.52
C SER A 107 5.71 12.17 -9.66
N MET A 108 5.31 13.41 -9.35
CA MET A 108 5.08 14.46 -10.33
C MET A 108 6.31 14.77 -11.20
N PHE A 109 7.50 14.80 -10.59
CA PHE A 109 8.75 15.06 -11.32
C PHE A 109 9.07 13.95 -12.32
N LEU A 110 8.90 12.69 -11.91
CA LEU A 110 9.16 11.53 -12.78
C LEU A 110 8.14 11.44 -13.92
N SER A 111 6.87 11.80 -13.70
CA SER A 111 5.87 11.86 -14.78
C SER A 111 6.22 12.91 -15.83
N GLY A 112 6.58 14.12 -15.38
CA GLY A 112 6.95 15.22 -16.29
C GLY A 112 8.19 14.91 -17.15
N SER A 113 9.10 14.06 -16.64
CA SER A 113 10.29 13.64 -17.38
C SER A 113 10.02 12.62 -18.49
N GLY A 114 9.03 11.73 -18.32
CA GLY A 114 8.61 10.76 -19.34
C GLY A 114 7.95 11.41 -20.57
N GLN A 115 7.31 12.56 -20.37
CA GLN A 115 6.67 13.34 -21.44
C GLN A 115 7.69 13.93 -22.42
N ARG A 116 8.91 14.26 -21.97
CA ARG A 116 9.95 14.89 -22.81
C ARG A 116 10.64 13.94 -23.81
N GLN A 117 10.39 12.63 -23.70
CA GLN A 117 10.96 11.59 -24.56
C GLN A 117 9.97 11.13 -25.66
N GLY A 118 8.69 11.53 -25.57
CA GLY A 118 7.60 11.10 -26.47
C GLY A 118 7.17 12.11 -27.54
N ASP A 119 7.84 13.25 -27.67
CA ASP A 119 7.47 14.30 -28.64
C ASP A 119 7.96 13.95 -30.05
N ILE A 120 7.23 13.05 -30.74
CA ILE A 120 7.02 13.19 -32.19
C ILE A 120 5.54 12.99 -32.60
N ASN A 121 4.65 12.30 -31.87
CA ASN A 121 3.24 12.16 -32.30
C ASN A 121 2.23 12.08 -31.13
N GLU A 122 1.07 12.71 -31.29
CA GLU A 122 -0.13 12.69 -30.43
C GLU A 122 -0.13 13.52 -29.13
N PHE A 123 -0.22 14.85 -29.31
CA PHE A 123 -0.38 15.83 -28.23
C PHE A 123 -1.82 16.35 -28.13
N ALA A 124 -2.64 15.74 -27.27
CA ALA A 124 -3.74 16.43 -26.56
C ALA A 124 -4.42 15.49 -25.56
N ASN A 125 -4.76 14.27 -25.99
CA ASN A 125 -5.54 13.34 -25.15
C ASN A 125 -4.67 12.51 -24.20
N SER A 126 -3.39 12.30 -24.53
CA SER A 126 -2.45 11.50 -23.73
C SER A 126 -1.95 12.22 -22.47
N ALA A 127 -1.97 13.55 -22.45
CA ALA A 127 -1.38 14.33 -21.34
C ALA A 127 -2.20 14.24 -20.04
N VAL A 128 -3.54 14.16 -20.12
CA VAL A 128 -4.43 14.08 -18.96
C VAL A 128 -4.43 12.68 -18.36
N GLN A 129 -4.40 11.64 -19.21
CA GLN A 129 -4.45 10.24 -18.77
C GLN A 129 -3.11 9.75 -18.19
N ILE A 130 -1.98 10.31 -18.63
CA ILE A 130 -0.65 9.93 -18.13
C ILE A 130 -0.30 10.62 -16.80
N GLN A 131 -0.83 11.82 -16.55
CA GLN A 131 -0.62 12.51 -15.27
C GLN A 131 -1.39 11.83 -14.12
N ALA A 132 -2.52 11.20 -14.44
CA ALA A 132 -3.28 10.32 -13.56
C ALA A 132 -2.48 9.06 -13.16
N ASP A 133 -1.96 8.31 -14.14
CA ASP A 133 -1.24 7.05 -13.92
C ASP A 133 0.03 7.21 -13.07
N ALA A 134 0.71 8.35 -13.18
CA ALA A 134 1.95 8.58 -12.45
C ALA A 134 1.75 8.95 -10.96
N VAL A 135 0.65 9.62 -10.61
CA VAL A 135 0.25 9.87 -9.22
C VAL A 135 -0.14 8.55 -8.53
N LEU A 136 -0.69 7.61 -9.31
CA LEU A 136 -1.09 6.28 -8.85
C LEU A 136 0.09 5.30 -8.69
N SER A 137 1.32 5.68 -9.03
CA SER A 137 2.47 4.77 -9.17
C SER A 137 2.91 4.03 -7.89
N CYS A 138 2.57 4.53 -6.69
CA CYS A 138 2.74 3.78 -5.43
C CYS A 138 1.42 3.23 -4.88
N SER A 139 0.29 3.74 -5.37
CA SER A 139 -1.01 3.31 -4.89
C SER A 139 -1.40 1.97 -5.49
N SER A 140 -2.14 1.17 -4.73
CA SER A 140 -2.77 -0.06 -5.23
C SER A 140 -3.94 0.18 -6.16
N VAL A 141 -4.12 1.40 -6.67
CA VAL A 141 -5.20 1.74 -7.60
C VAL A 141 -4.99 0.92 -8.86
N ALA A 142 -5.97 0.08 -9.16
CA ALA A 142 -6.06 -0.55 -10.46
C ALA A 142 -6.04 0.57 -11.49
N ASN A 143 -5.01 0.58 -12.35
CA ASN A 143 -5.13 1.28 -13.62
C ASN A 143 -6.44 0.77 -14.23
N ASP A 144 -7.36 1.67 -14.55
CA ASP A 144 -8.69 1.35 -15.03
C ASP A 144 -8.49 0.72 -16.41
N GLY A 145 -8.18 -0.58 -16.42
CA GLY A 145 -8.10 -1.38 -17.59
C GLY A 145 -9.50 -1.40 -18.15
N SER A 146 -9.72 -0.64 -19.22
CA SER A 146 -10.87 -0.80 -20.11
C SER A 146 -11.21 -2.29 -20.18
N PRO A 147 -12.46 -2.68 -19.94
CA PRO A 147 -12.82 -4.08 -19.84
C PRO A 147 -12.36 -4.79 -21.12
N ALA A 148 -11.64 -5.91 -20.95
CA ALA A 148 -11.28 -6.78 -22.06
C ALA A 148 -12.54 -7.06 -22.91
N PRO A 149 -12.42 -7.11 -24.25
CA PRO A 149 -13.58 -7.26 -25.11
C PRO A 149 -14.15 -8.67 -24.93
N LEU A 150 -15.21 -8.77 -24.12
CA LEU A 150 -16.05 -9.95 -24.03
C LEU A 150 -17.44 -9.58 -24.53
N LEU A 151 -17.70 -10.06 -25.75
CA LEU A 151 -18.95 -10.42 -26.44
C LEU A 151 -20.29 -9.76 -26.03
N PRO A 152 -21.16 -9.48 -27.01
CA PRO A 152 -22.39 -8.73 -26.77
C PRO A 152 -23.43 -9.60 -26.08
N SER A 153 -23.92 -9.17 -24.92
CA SER A 153 -25.21 -9.62 -24.42
C SER A 153 -25.92 -8.55 -23.60
N GLU A 154 -26.96 -8.05 -24.26
CA GLU A 154 -28.27 -7.63 -23.77
C GLU A 154 -28.46 -6.23 -23.17
N GLU A 155 -29.26 -5.47 -23.93
CA GLU A 155 -29.88 -4.20 -23.62
C GLU A 155 -30.63 -4.26 -22.28
N GLY A 156 -30.21 -3.42 -21.32
CA GLY A 156 -30.92 -3.15 -20.08
C GLY A 156 -31.02 -1.64 -19.86
N LYS A 157 -32.22 -1.10 -20.06
CA LYS A 157 -32.61 0.32 -19.90
C LYS A 157 -32.29 0.89 -18.51
N GLY A 158 -31.77 2.12 -18.47
CA GLY A 158 -31.72 2.95 -17.27
C GLY A 158 -30.46 3.82 -17.13
N ALA A 159 -30.13 4.61 -18.15
CA ALA A 159 -29.02 5.55 -18.12
C ALA A 159 -29.56 6.96 -17.82
N GLU A 160 -29.21 7.50 -16.65
CA GLU A 160 -28.88 8.94 -16.42
C GLU A 160 -28.60 9.28 -14.94
N ASP A 161 -28.92 8.40 -13.97
CA ASP A 161 -28.69 8.65 -12.53
C ASP A 161 -27.56 7.79 -11.90
N SER A 162 -26.95 6.88 -12.66
CA SER A 162 -26.00 5.86 -12.19
C SER A 162 -24.52 6.25 -12.28
N GLY A 163 -24.21 7.41 -12.88
CA GLY A 163 -22.82 7.83 -13.13
C GLY A 163 -22.08 8.34 -11.89
N ASP A 164 -22.76 9.07 -11.00
CA ASP A 164 -22.12 9.66 -9.82
C ASP A 164 -21.96 8.60 -8.70
N GLU A 165 -23.00 7.78 -8.45
CA GLU A 165 -22.94 6.73 -7.43
C GLU A 165 -21.82 5.70 -7.70
N GLY A 166 -21.65 5.26 -8.94
CA GLY A 166 -20.57 4.33 -9.31
C GLY A 166 -19.17 4.92 -9.16
N LYS A 167 -19.01 6.23 -9.42
CA LYS A 167 -17.74 6.94 -9.26
C LYS A 167 -17.33 7.04 -7.79
N TRP A 168 -18.26 7.40 -6.91
CA TRP A 168 -18.01 7.45 -5.46
C TRP A 168 -17.67 6.07 -4.89
N GLN A 169 -18.33 5.02 -5.37
CA GLN A 169 -18.04 3.64 -4.97
C GLN A 169 -16.63 3.20 -5.39
N GLY A 170 -16.20 3.50 -6.62
CA GLY A 170 -14.83 3.23 -7.09
C GLY A 170 -13.76 4.02 -6.31
N LEU A 171 -14.02 5.30 -6.02
CA LEU A 171 -13.14 6.13 -5.21
C LEU A 171 -13.01 5.59 -3.78
N LEU A 172 -14.12 5.20 -3.15
CA LEU A 172 -14.11 4.59 -1.83
C LEU A 172 -13.35 3.25 -1.82
N ALA A 173 -13.52 2.42 -2.85
CA ALA A 173 -12.77 1.17 -2.99
C ALA A 173 -11.25 1.42 -3.04
N ASN A 174 -10.81 2.40 -3.83
CA ASN A 174 -9.40 2.80 -3.94
C ASN A 174 -8.83 3.36 -2.64
N ILE A 175 -9.61 4.17 -1.91
CA ILE A 175 -9.20 4.66 -0.58
C ILE A 175 -9.07 3.52 0.41
N VAL A 176 -10.05 2.60 0.44
CA VAL A 176 -10.03 1.44 1.33
C VAL A 176 -8.81 0.57 1.04
N THR A 177 -8.57 0.21 -0.23
CA THR A 177 -7.41 -0.63 -0.60
C THR A 177 -6.09 0.08 -0.34
N GLY A 178 -5.97 1.39 -0.60
CA GLY A 178 -4.77 2.16 -0.29
C GLY A 178 -4.44 2.24 1.21
N ILE A 179 -5.47 2.37 2.07
CA ILE A 179 -5.27 2.27 3.52
C ILE A 179 -4.73 0.89 3.91
N GLY A 180 -5.31 -0.17 3.33
CA GLY A 180 -4.81 -1.52 3.52
C GLY A 180 -3.35 -1.67 3.06
N ALA A 181 -2.98 -1.12 1.90
CA ALA A 181 -1.65 -1.18 1.34
C ALA A 181 -0.63 -0.58 2.32
N GLY A 182 -0.90 0.64 2.80
CA GLY A 182 -0.07 1.29 3.80
C GLY A 182 0.13 0.47 5.08
N ILE A 183 -0.86 -0.30 5.54
CA ILE A 183 -0.73 -1.13 6.75
C ILE A 183 0.01 -2.44 6.46
N TYR A 184 -0.46 -3.21 5.49
CA TYR A 184 0.02 -4.58 5.28
C TYR A 184 1.33 -4.64 4.50
N GLU A 185 1.57 -3.73 3.56
CA GLU A 185 2.85 -3.69 2.84
C GLU A 185 3.98 -3.24 3.77
N GLU A 186 3.75 -2.22 4.60
CA GLU A 186 4.74 -1.81 5.61
C GLU A 186 4.97 -2.92 6.66
N LEU A 187 3.93 -3.68 7.02
CA LEU A 187 4.09 -4.82 7.92
C LEU A 187 5.07 -5.84 7.33
N ILE A 188 4.86 -6.23 6.08
CA ILE A 188 5.64 -7.28 5.43
C ILE A 188 7.04 -6.77 5.12
N PHE A 189 7.15 -5.69 4.36
CA PHE A 189 8.43 -5.26 3.82
C PHE A 189 9.31 -4.56 4.85
N ARG A 190 8.74 -3.84 5.83
CA ARG A 190 9.54 -3.03 6.77
C ARG A 190 9.65 -3.67 8.12
N LEU A 191 8.55 -4.17 8.68
CA LEU A 191 8.64 -4.83 9.99
C LEU A 191 9.22 -6.24 9.86
N ILE A 192 8.57 -7.13 9.10
CA ILE A 192 8.95 -8.56 9.06
C ILE A 192 10.25 -8.75 8.26
N LEU A 193 10.30 -8.25 7.03
CA LEU A 193 11.40 -8.52 6.12
C LEU A 193 12.71 -7.85 6.54
N ILE A 194 12.72 -6.57 6.96
CA ILE A 194 13.96 -5.93 7.43
C ILE A 194 14.48 -6.62 8.69
N ILE A 195 13.61 -6.98 9.65
CA ILE A 195 14.04 -7.73 10.84
C ILE A 195 14.65 -9.08 10.44
N GLY A 196 13.97 -9.84 9.58
CA GLY A 196 14.46 -11.13 9.09
C GLY A 196 15.79 -11.03 8.34
N LEU A 197 15.94 -10.04 7.45
CA LEU A 197 17.18 -9.79 6.72
C LEU A 197 18.31 -9.34 7.66
N MET A 198 17.99 -8.52 8.67
CA MET A 198 18.98 -8.10 9.67
C MET A 198 19.50 -9.28 10.47
N MET A 199 18.63 -10.19 10.91
CA MET A 199 19.03 -11.44 11.57
C MET A 199 19.86 -12.32 10.64
N LEU A 200 19.44 -12.47 9.37
CA LEU A 200 20.21 -13.23 8.38
C LEU A 200 21.61 -12.65 8.18
N PHE A 201 21.73 -11.34 7.98
CA PHE A 201 23.01 -10.72 7.70
C PHE A 201 23.93 -10.62 8.92
N GLN A 202 23.39 -10.33 10.11
CA GLN A 202 24.20 -10.19 11.32
C GLN A 202 24.46 -11.52 12.03
N ASP A 203 23.46 -12.38 12.15
CA ASP A 203 23.57 -13.58 12.99
C ASP A 203 24.06 -14.80 12.19
N VAL A 204 23.59 -14.95 10.94
CA VAL A 204 23.96 -16.08 10.08
C VAL A 204 25.21 -15.77 9.28
N LEU A 205 25.20 -14.67 8.53
CA LEU A 205 26.30 -14.29 7.63
C LEU A 205 27.40 -13.45 8.31
N ARG A 206 27.18 -13.01 9.56
CA ARG A 206 28.14 -12.27 10.39
C ARG A 206 28.73 -11.03 9.70
N LEU A 207 27.92 -10.37 8.87
CA LEU A 207 28.27 -9.10 8.24
C LEU A 207 28.29 -7.97 9.28
N GLY A 208 29.08 -6.94 9.00
CA GLY A 208 29.14 -5.76 9.86
C GLY A 208 27.79 -5.05 9.94
N HIS A 209 27.47 -4.50 11.11
CA HIS A 209 26.16 -3.87 11.39
C HIS A 209 25.72 -2.86 10.33
N LYS A 210 26.64 -2.00 9.86
CA LYS A 210 26.36 -1.01 8.81
C LYS A 210 25.99 -1.67 7.48
N SER A 211 26.74 -2.68 7.06
CA SER A 211 26.47 -3.41 5.82
C SER A 211 25.14 -4.12 5.87
N SER A 212 24.80 -4.75 7.00
CA SER A 212 23.52 -5.42 7.20
C SER A 212 22.34 -4.44 7.07
N ILE A 213 22.44 -3.25 7.68
CA ILE A 213 21.40 -2.21 7.53
C ILE A 213 21.23 -1.83 6.06
N ILE A 214 22.34 -1.50 5.38
CA ILE A 214 22.29 -1.04 3.98
C ILE A 214 21.69 -2.13 3.09
N LEU A 215 22.15 -3.38 3.21
CA LEU A 215 21.63 -4.51 2.44
C LEU A 215 20.16 -4.78 2.73
N SER A 216 19.73 -4.80 4.00
CA SER A 216 18.33 -5.01 4.36
C SER A 216 17.41 -3.93 3.80
N VAL A 217 17.84 -2.66 3.84
CA VAL A 217 17.07 -1.55 3.27
C VAL A 217 16.98 -1.67 1.75
N LEU A 218 18.09 -1.89 1.06
CA LEU A 218 18.11 -1.99 -0.40
C LEU A 218 17.33 -3.19 -0.92
N ILE A 219 17.49 -4.36 -0.29
CA ILE A 219 16.78 -5.59 -0.69
C ILE A 219 15.28 -5.45 -0.40
N SER A 220 14.89 -4.93 0.77
CA SER A 220 13.48 -4.69 1.08
C SER A 220 12.83 -3.73 0.08
N ALA A 221 13.50 -2.63 -0.26
CA ALA A 221 12.98 -1.65 -1.23
C ALA A 221 12.87 -2.22 -2.66
N ALA A 222 13.86 -3.00 -3.10
CA ALA A 222 13.81 -3.65 -4.40
C ALA A 222 12.71 -4.73 -4.47
N LEU A 223 12.54 -5.52 -3.41
CA LEU A 223 11.47 -6.53 -3.34
C LEU A 223 10.08 -5.89 -3.27
N PHE A 224 9.94 -4.78 -2.54
CA PHE A 224 8.72 -3.98 -2.53
C PHE A 224 8.35 -3.52 -3.94
N SER A 225 9.31 -3.01 -4.71
CA SER A 225 9.07 -2.59 -6.10
C SER A 225 8.77 -3.76 -7.05
N ALA A 226 9.52 -4.86 -6.91
CA ALA A 226 9.34 -6.06 -7.74
C ALA A 226 7.95 -6.70 -7.55
N TYR A 227 7.46 -6.72 -6.32
CA TYR A 227 6.18 -7.29 -5.96
C TYR A 227 4.98 -6.68 -6.70
N HIS A 228 5.04 -5.39 -7.05
CA HIS A 228 3.95 -4.76 -7.80
C HIS A 228 3.93 -5.09 -9.30
N HIS A 229 5.01 -5.69 -9.82
CA HIS A 229 5.08 -6.17 -11.19
C HIS A 229 4.79 -7.67 -11.26
N ILE A 230 5.29 -8.43 -10.28
CA ILE A 230 5.18 -9.87 -10.21
C ILE A 230 4.62 -10.23 -8.84
N VAL A 231 3.38 -10.71 -8.85
CA VAL A 231 2.66 -11.14 -7.65
C VAL A 231 2.78 -12.64 -7.51
N TYR A 232 3.04 -13.12 -6.28
CA TYR A 232 2.99 -14.55 -5.96
C TYR A 232 1.71 -14.84 -5.18
N LEU A 233 0.79 -15.61 -5.76
CA LEU A 233 -0.48 -16.01 -5.12
C LEU A 233 -0.77 -17.47 -5.42
N GLU A 234 -1.20 -18.23 -4.40
CA GLU A 234 -1.61 -19.63 -4.54
C GLU A 234 -0.56 -20.52 -5.22
N GLY A 235 0.73 -20.28 -4.93
CA GLY A 235 1.83 -21.05 -5.50
C GLY A 235 2.24 -20.65 -6.93
N ARG A 236 1.64 -19.61 -7.52
CA ARG A 236 1.93 -19.17 -8.91
C ARG A 236 2.40 -17.72 -8.95
N PHE A 237 3.32 -17.44 -9.87
CA PHE A 237 3.72 -16.09 -10.22
C PHE A 237 2.78 -15.54 -11.31
N ILE A 238 2.14 -14.43 -11.01
CA ILE A 238 1.18 -13.73 -11.88
C ILE A 238 1.77 -12.35 -12.16
N GLN A 239 1.87 -12.00 -13.44
CA GLN A 239 2.25 -10.65 -13.85
C GLN A 239 1.00 -9.76 -13.82
N SER A 240 0.99 -8.76 -12.94
CA SER A 240 -0.13 -7.82 -12.78
C SER A 240 -0.13 -6.74 -13.86
N THR A 241 1.05 -6.24 -14.22
CA THR A 241 1.24 -5.19 -15.23
C THR A 241 2.53 -5.40 -16.05
N PRO A 242 2.63 -4.82 -17.26
CA PRO A 242 3.88 -4.77 -18.00
C PRO A 242 4.99 -4.09 -17.19
N PHE A 243 6.22 -4.56 -17.32
CA PHE A 243 7.34 -4.00 -16.54
C PHE A 243 7.69 -2.59 -16.99
N ASN A 244 7.67 -1.63 -16.05
CA ASN A 244 7.99 -0.22 -16.29
C ASN A 244 9.17 0.22 -15.41
N TRP A 245 10.26 0.65 -16.03
CA TRP A 245 11.47 1.10 -15.33
C TRP A 245 11.25 2.34 -14.46
N THR A 246 10.38 3.25 -14.88
CA THR A 246 10.08 4.48 -14.14
C THR A 246 9.31 4.16 -12.86
N GLU A 247 8.27 3.33 -12.94
CA GLU A 247 7.51 2.88 -11.77
C GLU A 247 8.36 2.03 -10.85
N PHE A 248 9.17 1.12 -11.41
CA PHE A 248 10.10 0.32 -10.63
C PHE A 248 11.11 1.19 -9.87
N GLY A 249 11.68 2.19 -10.53
CA GLY A 249 12.61 3.14 -9.93
C GLY A 249 11.95 3.99 -8.84
N PHE A 250 10.77 4.54 -9.12
CA PHE A 250 9.98 5.32 -8.16
C PHE A 250 9.66 4.51 -6.91
N ARG A 251 9.07 3.31 -7.05
CA ARG A 251 8.72 2.42 -5.92
C ARG A 251 9.95 1.99 -5.14
N THR A 252 11.10 1.80 -5.79
CA THR A 252 12.37 1.50 -5.09
C THR A 252 12.82 2.69 -4.24
N ILE A 253 12.79 3.91 -4.76
CA ILE A 253 13.16 5.13 -4.00
C ILE A 253 12.16 5.36 -2.86
N ALA A 254 10.86 5.23 -3.12
CA ALA A 254 9.81 5.30 -2.10
C ALA A 254 10.03 4.24 -1.02
N GLY A 255 10.43 3.02 -1.42
CA GLY A 255 10.71 1.94 -0.50
C GLY A 255 11.93 2.19 0.40
N ILE A 256 12.97 2.82 -0.13
CA ILE A 256 14.12 3.29 0.67
C ILE A 256 13.66 4.38 1.64
N TYR A 257 12.87 5.34 1.17
CA TYR A 257 12.32 6.41 1.99
C TYR A 257 11.51 5.87 3.18
N PHE A 258 10.56 4.94 2.94
CA PHE A 258 9.79 4.31 4.00
C PHE A 258 10.64 3.46 4.94
N ALA A 259 11.68 2.78 4.45
CA ALA A 259 12.59 2.04 5.31
C ALA A 259 13.39 2.96 6.26
N VAL A 260 13.84 4.12 5.77
CA VAL A 260 14.49 5.15 6.61
C VAL A 260 13.50 5.74 7.61
N LEU A 261 12.28 6.04 7.17
CA LEU A 261 11.22 6.54 8.05
C LEU A 261 10.88 5.53 9.16
N PHE A 262 10.78 4.25 8.81
CA PHE A 262 10.58 3.16 9.75
C PHE A 262 11.68 3.10 10.80
N ALA A 263 12.94 3.23 10.40
CA ALA A 263 14.07 3.21 11.32
C ALA A 263 14.05 4.40 12.32
N ILE A 264 13.63 5.59 11.88
CA ILE A 264 13.68 6.82 12.69
C ILE A 264 12.41 7.03 13.52
N ARG A 265 11.24 6.77 12.93
CA ARG A 265 9.91 7.10 13.48
C ARG A 265 9.10 5.89 13.90
N GLY A 266 9.42 4.70 13.40
CA GLY A 266 8.75 3.45 13.73
C GLY A 266 7.53 3.15 12.84
N PHE A 267 6.92 2.00 13.12
CA PHE A 267 5.87 1.41 12.28
C PHE A 267 4.65 2.32 12.07
N GLY A 268 4.08 2.89 13.14
CA GLY A 268 2.82 3.64 13.06
C GLY A 268 2.86 4.85 12.12
N ILE A 269 3.94 5.65 12.19
CA ILE A 269 4.12 6.81 11.30
C ILE A 269 4.40 6.35 9.87
N THR A 270 5.14 5.26 9.68
CA THR A 270 5.49 4.77 8.34
C THR A 270 4.27 4.25 7.60
N ALA A 271 3.50 3.36 8.25
CA ALA A 271 2.24 2.84 7.70
C ALA A 271 1.21 3.95 7.46
N GLY A 272 1.14 4.91 8.40
CA GLY A 272 0.28 6.09 8.23
C GLY A 272 0.70 6.95 7.04
N ALA A 273 1.98 7.29 6.91
CA ALA A 273 2.48 8.11 5.80
C ALA A 273 2.24 7.44 4.44
N HIS A 274 2.39 6.12 4.36
CA HIS A 274 2.04 5.35 3.17
C HIS A 274 0.53 5.40 2.89
N ALA A 275 -0.32 5.11 3.87
CA ALA A 275 -1.77 5.20 3.70
C ALA A 275 -2.23 6.62 3.28
N PHE A 276 -1.66 7.67 3.88
CA PHE A 276 -1.97 9.05 3.51
C PHE A 276 -1.46 9.41 2.11
N TYR A 277 -0.29 8.91 1.71
CA TYR A 277 0.19 9.04 0.34
C TYR A 277 -0.84 8.48 -0.65
N ASP A 278 -1.36 7.27 -0.41
CA ASP A 278 -2.35 6.64 -1.29
C ASP A 278 -3.67 7.41 -1.32
N ILE A 279 -4.17 7.84 -0.17
CA ILE A 279 -5.40 8.65 -0.09
C ILE A 279 -5.24 9.95 -0.89
N ILE A 280 -4.12 10.64 -0.73
CA ILE A 280 -3.86 11.90 -1.43
C ILE A 280 -3.72 11.65 -2.93
N ALA A 281 -3.00 10.60 -3.33
CA ALA A 281 -2.83 10.22 -4.73
C ALA A 281 -4.18 9.93 -5.41
N VAL A 282 -5.03 9.10 -4.79
CA VAL A 282 -6.39 8.79 -5.26
C VAL A 282 -7.23 10.06 -5.36
N SER A 283 -7.19 10.91 -4.34
CA SER A 283 -7.99 12.14 -4.28
C SER A 283 -7.55 13.14 -5.34
N MET A 284 -6.25 13.32 -5.55
CA MET A 284 -5.70 14.16 -6.61
C MET A 284 -6.15 13.63 -7.97
N ASN A 285 -6.04 12.33 -8.21
CA ASN A 285 -6.46 11.71 -9.46
C ASN A 285 -7.95 11.99 -9.77
N ALA A 286 -8.82 11.81 -8.77
CA ALA A 286 -10.25 12.07 -8.91
C ALA A 286 -10.60 13.55 -9.16
N LEU A 287 -9.79 14.47 -8.65
CA LEU A 287 -9.96 15.92 -8.84
C LEU A 287 -9.42 16.41 -10.20
N PHE A 288 -8.33 15.83 -10.70
CA PHE A 288 -7.71 16.23 -11.97
C PHE A 288 -8.38 15.62 -13.21
N ILE A 289 -9.07 14.48 -13.07
CA ILE A 289 -9.87 13.87 -14.16
C ILE A 289 -11.28 14.50 -14.24
N ARG A 290 -11.61 15.51 -13.42
CA ARG A 290 -12.86 16.27 -13.53
C ARG A 290 -12.78 17.32 -14.63
#